data_AF-A0A2N6D3T4-F1
#
_entry.id   AF-A0A2N6D3T4-F1
#
_cell.length_a   1.000
_cell.length_b   1.000
_cell.length_c   1.000
_cell.angle_alpha   90.00
_cell.angle_beta   90.00
_cell.angle_gamma   90.00
#
_symmetry.space_group_name_H-M   'P 1'
#
loop_
_entity.id
_entity.type
_entity.pdbx_description
1 polymer ?
#
loop_
_entity_poly.entity_id
_entity_poly.type
_entity_poly.pdbx_seq_one_letter_code
_entity_poly.pdbx_strand_id
1 'polypeptide(L)'
;MKKLMMLVVFTVLTFTGAFAEDIDAKVEKGMKKFFAENNIGLEVDIDVIKKLEEPKGLYFIRMTLSEKATGRSQEQLVFTDGKYLMPEILTIEGNTSIKDILTFEAAEKVDLDLSKLTLVKGSKDAKHVIVTVSDFQCPYCKRAHAFLQSEIKKRGLDVAEYMMHLPLGFHEKAKLYASILEVGLDMGINFSDELYATDEKTDKMSDEAIIDIFAKKTNDPKKFKELLKNPSILGKINAQAKMAGDLGITGTPQIYFDGKPVGGFKQSMYILALDSMK
;
A
#
# COMPACT_ATOMS: atom_id res chain seq x y z
N MET A 1 27.69 -33.19 -48.61
CA MET A 1 27.82 -32.02 -47.71
C MET A 1 26.45 -31.65 -47.18
N LYS A 2 26.26 -31.69 -45.86
CA LYS A 2 25.33 -30.89 -45.01
C LYS A 2 23.87 -30.73 -45.52
N LYS A 3 22.81 -31.09 -44.79
CA LYS A 3 22.58 -30.90 -43.35
C LYS A 3 21.59 -31.92 -42.80
N LEU A 4 21.97 -32.49 -41.66
CA LEU A 4 21.14 -33.22 -40.72
C LEU A 4 20.12 -32.25 -40.11
N MET A 5 18.82 -32.54 -40.28
CA MET A 5 17.73 -31.77 -39.68
C MET A 5 17.51 -32.30 -38.26
N MET A 6 18.14 -31.62 -37.29
CA MET A 6 18.02 -31.93 -35.86
C MET A 6 16.67 -31.40 -35.36
N LEU A 7 15.70 -32.30 -35.23
CA LEU A 7 14.41 -32.02 -34.60
C LEU A 7 14.63 -31.97 -33.08
N VAL A 8 14.80 -30.76 -32.53
CA VAL A 8 14.81 -30.55 -31.08
C VAL A 8 13.35 -30.49 -30.63
N VAL A 9 12.85 -31.62 -30.14
CA VAL A 9 11.59 -31.68 -29.40
C VAL A 9 11.88 -31.08 -28.02
N PHE A 10 11.49 -29.82 -27.81
CA PHE A 10 11.40 -29.23 -26.48
C PHE A 10 10.18 -29.84 -25.80
N THR A 11 10.36 -30.99 -25.16
CA THR A 11 9.39 -31.49 -24.18
C THR A 11 9.48 -30.57 -22.97
N VAL A 12 8.67 -29.51 -22.94
CA VAL A 12 8.42 -28.77 -21.70
C VAL A 12 7.61 -29.69 -20.80
N LEU A 13 8.32 -30.53 -20.04
CA LEU A 13 7.73 -31.23 -18.91
C LEU A 13 7.41 -30.19 -17.86
N THR A 14 6.15 -29.73 -17.85
CA THR A 14 5.55 -29.02 -16.72
C THR A 14 5.43 -29.99 -15.55
N PHE A 15 6.54 -30.25 -14.86
CA PHE A 15 6.60 -31.09 -13.65
C PHE A 15 6.37 -30.27 -12.37
N THR A 16 5.65 -29.15 -12.48
CA THR A 16 5.43 -28.24 -11.35
C THR A 16 4.30 -28.70 -10.42
N GLY A 17 3.39 -29.56 -10.88
CA GLY A 17 2.22 -30.00 -10.11
C GLY A 17 2.56 -30.91 -8.93
N ALA A 18 3.22 -32.05 -9.17
CA ALA A 18 3.40 -33.09 -8.15
C ALA A 18 4.21 -32.62 -6.91
N PHE A 19 5.21 -31.76 -7.10
CA PHE A 19 6.02 -31.27 -5.98
C PHE A 19 5.39 -30.10 -5.22
N ALA A 20 4.44 -29.38 -5.84
CA ALA A 20 3.66 -28.35 -5.16
C ALA A 20 2.52 -28.98 -4.34
N GLU A 21 1.85 -30.03 -4.85
CA GLU A 21 0.87 -30.83 -4.09
C GLU A 21 1.48 -31.61 -2.91
N ASP A 22 2.80 -31.76 -2.88
CA ASP A 22 3.49 -32.36 -1.73
C ASP A 22 3.75 -31.33 -0.60
N ILE A 23 3.87 -30.03 -0.92
CA ILE A 23 4.25 -29.02 0.07
C ILE A 23 3.06 -28.52 0.87
N ASP A 24 1.95 -28.22 0.22
CA ASP A 24 0.69 -27.80 0.85
C ASP A 24 0.18 -28.88 1.81
N ALA A 25 0.05 -30.13 1.37
CA ALA A 25 -0.40 -31.26 2.18
C ALA A 25 0.52 -31.52 3.38
N LYS A 26 1.84 -31.37 3.20
CA LYS A 26 2.82 -31.54 4.29
C LYS A 26 2.69 -30.44 5.34
N VAL A 27 2.59 -29.18 4.91
CA VAL A 27 2.43 -28.03 5.81
C VAL A 27 1.10 -28.10 6.54
N GLU A 28 0.00 -28.34 5.80
CA GLU A 28 -1.36 -28.45 6.34
C GLU A 28 -1.44 -29.56 7.40
N LYS A 29 -0.91 -30.75 7.10
CA LYS A 29 -0.85 -31.87 8.06
C LYS A 29 -0.03 -31.53 9.31
N GLY A 30 1.11 -30.87 9.13
CA GLY A 30 1.98 -30.43 10.24
C GLY A 30 1.27 -29.43 11.16
N MET A 31 0.62 -28.43 10.58
CA MET A 31 -0.12 -27.39 11.30
C MET A 31 -1.36 -27.94 12.01
N LYS A 32 -2.15 -28.80 11.35
CA LYS A 32 -3.29 -29.49 11.97
C LYS A 32 -2.86 -30.32 13.19
N LYS A 33 -1.72 -31.02 13.09
CA LYS A 33 -1.14 -31.76 14.21
C LYS A 33 -0.76 -30.81 15.35
N PHE A 34 -0.05 -29.73 15.06
CA PHE A 34 0.35 -28.73 16.06
C PHE A 34 -0.87 -28.13 16.78
N PHE A 35 -1.93 -27.78 16.06
CA PHE A 35 -3.16 -27.24 16.65
C PHE A 35 -3.85 -28.24 17.56
N ALA A 36 -3.97 -29.51 17.14
CA ALA A 36 -4.55 -30.57 17.96
C ALA A 36 -3.75 -30.82 19.25
N GLU A 37 -2.41 -30.85 19.16
CA GLU A 37 -1.54 -31.08 20.33
C GLU A 37 -1.55 -29.92 21.34
N ASN A 38 -1.88 -28.70 20.89
CA ASN A 38 -1.88 -27.50 21.73
C ASN A 38 -3.30 -26.96 22.04
N ASN A 39 -4.35 -27.74 21.77
CA ASN A 39 -5.75 -27.35 21.95
C ASN A 39 -6.13 -26.02 21.29
N ILE A 40 -5.62 -25.77 20.09
CA ILE A 40 -5.89 -24.56 19.30
C ILE A 40 -7.09 -24.83 18.37
N GLY A 41 -8.17 -24.08 18.53
CA GLY A 41 -9.42 -24.22 17.76
C GLY A 41 -9.41 -23.60 16.36
N LEU A 42 -8.28 -23.68 15.66
CA LEU A 42 -8.10 -23.11 14.32
C LEU A 42 -8.06 -24.18 13.24
N GLU A 43 -8.55 -23.81 12.07
CA GLU A 43 -8.32 -24.52 10.81
C GLU A 43 -7.26 -23.78 10.00
N VAL A 44 -6.62 -24.50 9.09
CA VAL A 44 -5.57 -23.99 8.22
C VAL A 44 -5.81 -24.47 6.80
N ASP A 45 -5.68 -23.54 5.88
CA ASP A 45 -5.70 -23.76 4.43
C ASP A 45 -4.42 -23.15 3.83
N ILE A 46 -3.83 -23.82 2.84
CA ILE A 46 -2.50 -23.49 2.30
C ILE A 46 -2.57 -23.32 0.78
N ASP A 47 -2.29 -22.11 0.30
CA ASP A 47 -2.05 -21.84 -1.13
C ASP A 47 -0.55 -21.67 -1.40
N VAL A 48 -0.01 -22.45 -2.34
CA VAL A 48 1.37 -22.26 -2.81
C VAL A 48 1.41 -21.14 -3.83
N ILE A 49 1.94 -19.97 -3.45
CA ILE A 49 2.05 -18.81 -4.35
C ILE A 49 3.21 -18.98 -5.33
N LYS A 50 4.40 -19.33 -4.82
CA LYS A 50 5.61 -19.38 -5.65
C LYS A 50 6.65 -20.33 -5.05
N LYS A 51 7.27 -21.15 -5.89
CA LYS A 51 8.52 -21.82 -5.55
C LYS A 51 9.69 -20.87 -5.80
N LEU A 52 10.54 -20.65 -4.80
CA LEU A 52 11.69 -19.76 -4.93
C LEU A 52 12.78 -20.43 -5.77
N GLU A 53 13.38 -19.65 -6.67
CA GLU A 53 14.58 -20.04 -7.40
C GLU A 53 15.81 -19.97 -6.49
N GLU A 54 15.90 -18.93 -5.66
CA GLU A 54 16.88 -18.76 -4.60
C GLU A 54 16.24 -18.09 -3.37
N PRO A 55 16.47 -18.58 -2.13
CA PRO A 55 17.17 -19.83 -1.81
C PRO A 55 16.40 -21.06 -2.31
N LYS A 56 17.10 -22.01 -2.95
CA LYS A 56 16.49 -23.24 -3.48
C LYS A 56 15.78 -24.05 -2.40
N GLY A 57 14.64 -24.63 -2.78
CA GLY A 57 13.87 -25.53 -1.92
C GLY A 57 12.86 -24.83 -1.02
N LEU A 58 12.79 -23.50 -1.07
CA LEU A 58 11.78 -22.72 -0.36
C LEU A 58 10.56 -22.44 -1.23
N TYR A 59 9.40 -22.39 -0.58
CA TYR A 59 8.12 -22.02 -1.15
C TYR A 59 7.58 -20.82 -0.39
N PHE A 60 7.07 -19.84 -1.12
CA PHE A 60 6.26 -18.76 -0.60
C PHE A 60 4.80 -19.17 -0.66
N ILE A 61 4.14 -19.18 0.49
CA ILE A 61 2.77 -19.70 0.65
C ILE A 61 1.88 -18.65 1.31
N ARG A 62 0.58 -18.69 0.99
CA ARG A 62 -0.49 -18.07 1.79
C ARG A 62 -1.05 -19.14 2.71
N MET A 63 -1.07 -18.83 4.00
CA MET A 63 -1.67 -19.66 5.02
C MET A 63 -2.89 -18.94 5.57
N THR A 64 -4.07 -19.48 5.34
CA THR A 64 -5.33 -18.94 5.86
C THR A 64 -5.69 -19.66 7.14
N LEU A 65 -5.66 -18.94 8.26
CA LEU A 65 -6.04 -19.46 9.58
C LEU A 65 -7.47 -19.03 9.89
N SER A 66 -8.37 -19.98 10.16
CA SER A 66 -9.78 -19.67 10.42
C SER A 66 -10.30 -20.30 11.70
N GLU A 67 -11.10 -19.57 12.46
CA GLU A 67 -11.78 -20.06 13.65
C GLU A 67 -13.25 -20.33 13.32
N LYS A 68 -13.64 -21.61 13.31
CA LYS A 68 -15.03 -22.02 13.02
C LYS A 68 -16.07 -21.37 13.94
N ALA A 69 -15.73 -21.20 15.22
CA ALA A 69 -16.66 -20.69 16.22
C ALA A 69 -17.05 -19.22 15.99
N THR A 70 -16.12 -18.40 15.48
CA THR A 70 -16.34 -16.96 15.29
C THR A 70 -16.47 -16.57 13.83
N GLY A 71 -16.15 -17.48 12.90
CA GLY A 71 -16.07 -17.21 11.46
C GLY A 71 -14.90 -16.28 11.09
N ARG A 72 -14.00 -15.98 12.03
CA ARG A 72 -12.85 -15.10 11.77
C ARG A 72 -11.78 -15.85 11.00
N SER A 73 -11.23 -15.22 9.98
CA SER A 73 -10.05 -15.70 9.27
C SER A 73 -8.94 -14.66 9.28
N GLN A 74 -7.70 -15.12 9.18
CA GLN A 74 -6.51 -14.30 9.01
C GLN A 74 -5.56 -14.98 8.04
N GLU A 75 -5.10 -14.23 7.04
CA GLU A 75 -4.08 -14.70 6.12
C GLU A 75 -2.68 -14.36 6.63
N GLN A 76 -1.75 -15.30 6.44
CA GLN A 76 -0.33 -15.12 6.70
C GLN A 76 0.48 -15.57 5.48
N LEU A 77 1.29 -14.65 4.95
CA LEU A 77 2.27 -14.96 3.93
C LEU A 77 3.57 -15.37 4.60
N VAL A 78 4.07 -16.56 4.31
CA VAL A 78 5.29 -17.11 4.94
C VAL A 78 6.09 -17.95 3.94
N PHE A 79 7.35 -18.21 4.28
CA PHE A 79 8.19 -19.15 3.54
C PHE A 79 8.23 -20.51 4.24
N THR A 80 8.39 -21.58 3.48
CA THR A 80 8.55 -22.92 4.04
C THR A 80 9.34 -23.87 3.13
N ASP A 81 10.05 -24.81 3.74
CA ASP A 81 10.59 -26.03 3.12
C ASP A 81 9.72 -27.27 3.44
N GLY A 82 8.54 -27.04 4.01
CA GLY A 82 7.60 -28.03 4.53
C GLY A 82 7.97 -28.57 5.91
N LYS A 83 9.07 -28.12 6.52
CA LYS A 83 9.47 -28.47 7.89
C LYS A 83 9.44 -27.24 8.80
N TYR A 84 9.90 -26.09 8.30
CA TYR A 84 9.97 -24.84 9.04
C TYR A 84 9.04 -23.80 8.42
N LEU A 85 8.42 -22.98 9.26
CA LEU A 85 7.78 -21.73 8.85
C LEU A 85 8.77 -20.59 9.09
N MET A 86 9.07 -19.85 8.04
CA MET A 86 9.98 -18.72 8.04
C MET A 86 9.16 -17.47 7.73
N PRO A 87 8.87 -16.62 8.74
CA PRO A 87 7.96 -15.49 8.57
C PRO A 87 8.55 -14.38 7.70
N GLU A 88 9.89 -14.35 7.55
CA GLU A 88 10.61 -13.33 6.81
C GLU A 88 11.96 -13.86 6.30
N ILE A 89 12.40 -13.35 5.14
CA ILE A 89 13.76 -13.50 4.62
C ILE A 89 14.22 -12.12 4.14
N LEU A 90 15.30 -11.62 4.74
CA LEU A 90 15.87 -10.32 4.41
C LEU A 90 17.13 -10.48 3.56
N THR A 91 17.31 -9.60 2.58
CA THR A 91 18.60 -9.47 1.87
C THR A 91 19.54 -8.54 2.64
N ILE A 92 20.81 -8.92 2.76
CA ILE A 92 21.82 -8.13 3.51
C ILE A 92 22.14 -6.83 2.76
N GLU A 93 22.28 -6.88 1.44
CA GLU A 93 22.72 -5.74 0.63
C GLU A 93 21.65 -4.65 0.49
N GLY A 94 20.36 -5.03 0.54
CA GLY A 94 19.25 -4.11 0.24
C GLY A 94 18.34 -3.79 1.43
N ASN A 95 18.54 -4.41 2.60
CA ASN A 95 17.56 -4.40 3.71
C ASN A 95 16.12 -4.62 3.20
N THR A 96 15.97 -5.47 2.19
CA THR A 96 14.71 -5.68 1.49
C THR A 96 14.16 -7.05 1.86
N SER A 97 12.92 -7.06 2.31
CA SER A 97 12.17 -8.26 2.58
C SER A 97 11.82 -8.94 1.26
N ILE A 98 12.28 -10.19 1.08
CA ILE A 98 11.87 -11.02 -0.07
C ILE A 98 10.35 -11.22 -0.01
N LYS A 99 9.78 -11.33 1.21
CA LYS A 99 8.33 -11.45 1.38
C LYS A 99 7.62 -10.22 0.84
N ASP A 100 8.08 -9.02 1.14
CA ASP A 100 7.48 -7.78 0.64
C ASP A 100 7.54 -7.73 -0.91
N ILE A 101 8.67 -8.10 -1.52
CA ILE A 101 8.81 -8.19 -2.98
C ILE A 101 7.79 -9.17 -3.55
N LEU A 102 7.77 -10.41 -3.06
CA LEU A 102 6.89 -11.46 -3.59
C LEU A 102 5.41 -11.13 -3.34
N THR A 103 5.10 -10.50 -2.21
CA THR A 103 3.75 -10.01 -1.92
C THR A 103 3.34 -8.95 -2.93
N PHE A 104 4.21 -8.00 -3.27
CA PHE A 104 3.92 -6.97 -4.27
C PHE A 104 3.82 -7.53 -5.71
N GLU A 105 4.66 -8.51 -6.04
CA GLU A 105 4.59 -9.22 -7.34
C GLU A 105 3.26 -9.95 -7.49
N ALA A 106 2.84 -10.68 -6.44
CA ALA A 106 1.62 -11.46 -6.41
C ALA A 106 0.35 -10.64 -6.11
N ALA A 107 0.49 -9.40 -5.66
CA ALA A 107 -0.65 -8.55 -5.32
C ALA A 107 -1.51 -8.27 -6.56
N GLU A 108 -2.80 -8.55 -6.42
CA GLU A 108 -3.80 -8.13 -7.39
C GLU A 108 -3.90 -6.61 -7.41
N LYS A 109 -4.21 -6.06 -8.59
CA LYS A 109 -4.47 -4.63 -8.72
C LYS A 109 -5.84 -4.34 -8.11
N VAL A 110 -5.87 -3.37 -7.22
CA VAL A 110 -7.12 -2.83 -6.68
C VAL A 110 -7.64 -1.77 -7.65
N ASP A 111 -8.86 -1.96 -8.13
CA ASP A 111 -9.57 -0.94 -8.90
C ASP A 111 -10.12 0.14 -7.95
N LEU A 112 -9.57 1.34 -8.03
CA LEU A 112 -9.91 2.46 -7.17
C LEU A 112 -10.73 3.47 -7.96
N ASP A 113 -11.91 3.83 -7.43
CA ASP A 113 -12.76 4.86 -8.03
C ASP A 113 -12.13 6.26 -7.84
N LEU A 114 -11.28 6.65 -8.78
CA LEU A 114 -10.55 7.92 -8.78
C LEU A 114 -11.46 9.15 -8.77
N SER A 115 -12.72 9.00 -9.21
CA SER A 115 -13.69 10.12 -9.23
C SER A 115 -14.08 10.58 -7.82
N LYS A 116 -13.91 9.71 -6.82
CA LYS A 116 -14.16 10.00 -5.40
C LYS A 116 -12.92 10.49 -4.67
N LEU A 117 -11.75 10.45 -5.32
CA LEU A 117 -10.47 10.82 -4.73
C LEU A 117 -10.08 12.25 -5.10
N THR A 118 -9.10 12.78 -4.37
CA THR A 118 -8.62 14.14 -4.57
C THR A 118 -7.39 14.11 -5.46
N LEU A 119 -7.48 14.62 -6.69
CA LEU A 119 -6.30 14.84 -7.52
C LEU A 119 -5.46 15.96 -6.91
N VAL A 120 -4.27 15.62 -6.43
CA VAL A 120 -3.35 16.56 -5.78
C VAL A 120 -2.35 17.11 -6.78
N LYS A 121 -1.83 16.28 -7.70
CA LYS A 121 -0.79 16.69 -8.64
C LYS A 121 -0.87 15.88 -9.94
N GLY A 122 -0.36 16.48 -11.02
CA GLY A 122 -0.36 15.85 -12.34
C GLY A 122 -1.66 16.02 -13.12
N SER A 123 -1.67 15.51 -14.35
CA SER A 123 -2.85 15.48 -15.21
C SER A 123 -3.71 14.26 -14.91
N LYS A 124 -5.04 14.35 -15.07
CA LYS A 124 -5.93 13.18 -15.03
C LYS A 124 -5.61 12.16 -16.12
N ASP A 125 -4.98 12.62 -17.20
CA ASP A 125 -4.59 11.82 -18.36
C ASP A 125 -3.14 11.33 -18.29
N ALA A 126 -2.48 11.46 -17.13
CA ALA A 126 -1.10 11.01 -16.97
C ALA A 126 -0.98 9.50 -17.24
N LYS A 127 0.18 9.08 -17.76
CA LYS A 127 0.45 7.67 -18.08
C LYS A 127 0.25 6.73 -16.89
N HIS A 128 0.56 7.20 -15.69
CA HIS A 128 0.51 6.41 -14.47
C HIS A 128 -0.32 7.07 -13.37
N VAL A 129 -0.85 6.26 -12.45
CA VAL A 129 -1.63 6.73 -11.31
C VAL A 129 -0.99 6.27 -10.01
N ILE A 130 -0.83 7.21 -9.08
CA ILE A 130 -0.47 6.90 -7.70
C ILE A 130 -1.57 7.40 -6.78
N VAL A 131 -2.17 6.50 -6.01
CA VAL A 131 -3.14 6.85 -4.95
C VAL A 131 -2.46 6.72 -3.60
N THR A 132 -2.48 7.78 -2.80
CA THR A 132 -1.95 7.78 -1.43
C THR A 132 -3.09 7.95 -0.44
N VAL A 133 -3.33 6.92 0.39
CA VAL A 133 -4.16 7.03 1.59
C VAL A 133 -3.32 7.64 2.69
N SER A 134 -3.70 8.82 3.16
CA SER A 134 -2.79 9.64 3.95
C SER A 134 -3.47 10.54 4.98
N ASP A 135 -2.65 10.97 5.93
CA ASP A 135 -2.91 11.92 7.00
C ASP A 135 -1.73 12.89 7.08
N PHE A 136 -1.99 14.20 6.96
CA PHE A 136 -0.97 15.24 6.97
C PHE A 136 -0.19 15.35 8.29
N GLN A 137 -0.73 14.89 9.42
CA GLN A 137 0.00 14.87 10.70
C GLN A 137 0.82 13.59 10.88
N CYS A 138 0.58 12.53 10.09
CA CYS A 138 1.29 11.28 10.25
C CYS A 138 2.78 11.43 9.87
N PRO A 139 3.73 11.16 10.79
CA PRO A 139 5.16 11.31 10.51
C PRO A 139 5.68 10.34 9.45
N TYR A 140 5.02 9.18 9.26
CA TYR A 140 5.34 8.27 8.17
C TYR A 140 4.83 8.79 6.82
N CYS A 141 3.66 9.46 6.79
CA CYS A 141 3.15 10.09 5.58
C CYS A 141 4.04 11.24 5.11
N LYS A 142 4.53 12.08 6.03
CA LYS A 142 5.49 13.16 5.72
C LYS A 142 6.75 12.61 5.05
N ARG A 143 7.32 11.53 5.60
CA ARG A 143 8.50 10.86 5.02
C ARG A 143 8.21 10.19 3.68
N ALA A 144 7.06 9.52 3.57
CA ALA A 144 6.61 8.88 2.34
C ALA A 144 6.45 9.90 1.22
N HIS A 145 5.77 11.03 1.48
CA HIS A 145 5.61 12.12 0.52
C HIS A 145 6.96 12.65 0.04
N ALA A 146 7.84 13.05 0.96
CA ALA A 146 9.15 13.59 0.60
C ALA A 146 9.99 12.63 -0.26
N PHE A 147 10.01 11.35 0.12
CA PHE A 147 10.74 10.32 -0.63
C PHE A 147 10.11 10.05 -1.99
N LEU A 148 8.79 9.89 -2.05
CA LEU A 148 8.05 9.59 -3.27
C LEU A 148 8.22 10.72 -4.29
N GLN A 149 8.07 11.98 -3.89
CA GLN A 149 8.27 13.14 -4.77
C GLN A 149 9.69 13.18 -5.35
N SER A 150 10.71 12.88 -4.53
CA SER A 150 12.10 12.79 -4.98
C SER A 150 12.27 11.70 -6.04
N GLU A 151 11.73 10.50 -5.80
CA GLU A 151 11.94 9.35 -6.69
C GLU A 151 11.12 9.45 -8.00
N ILE A 152 9.91 10.02 -7.97
CA ILE A 152 9.11 10.35 -9.17
C ILE A 152 9.89 11.34 -10.04
N LYS A 153 10.37 12.44 -9.45
CA LYS A 153 11.13 13.48 -10.16
C LYS A 153 12.41 12.91 -10.78
N LYS A 154 13.16 12.10 -10.02
CA LYS A 154 14.40 11.46 -10.47
C LYS A 154 14.19 10.55 -11.69
N ARG A 155 13.03 9.89 -11.78
CA ARG A 155 12.67 9.00 -12.89
C ARG A 155 11.98 9.72 -14.06
N GLY A 156 11.55 10.97 -13.88
CA GLY A 156 10.81 11.71 -14.90
C GLY A 156 9.46 11.05 -15.24
N LEU A 157 8.83 10.41 -14.26
CA LEU A 157 7.55 9.73 -14.48
C LEU A 157 6.42 10.74 -14.65
N ASP A 158 5.56 10.48 -15.64
CA ASP A 158 4.30 11.17 -15.83
C ASP A 158 3.22 10.51 -14.96
N VAL A 159 2.85 11.16 -13.86
CA VAL A 159 2.02 10.58 -12.80
C VAL A 159 0.87 11.52 -12.43
N ALA A 160 -0.33 10.96 -12.33
CA ALA A 160 -1.47 11.54 -11.63
C ALA A 160 -1.44 11.09 -10.17
N GLU A 161 -1.26 12.04 -9.25
CA GLU A 161 -1.19 11.77 -7.83
C GLU A 161 -2.53 12.10 -7.17
N TYR A 162 -3.21 11.06 -6.69
CA TYR A 162 -4.46 11.15 -5.97
C TYR A 162 -4.26 10.91 -4.49
N MET A 163 -5.07 11.58 -3.67
CA MET A 163 -5.14 11.39 -2.23
C MET A 163 -6.50 10.85 -1.83
N MET A 164 -6.48 9.88 -0.92
CA MET A 164 -7.61 9.40 -0.16
C MET A 164 -7.39 9.81 1.29
N HIS A 165 -8.20 10.74 1.80
CA HIS A 165 -8.05 11.23 3.16
C HIS A 165 -8.39 10.14 4.18
N LEU A 166 -7.48 9.89 5.12
CA LEU A 166 -7.71 9.06 6.29
C LEU A 166 -7.21 9.78 7.55
N PRO A 167 -7.89 10.86 7.99
CA PRO A 167 -7.50 11.58 9.20
C PRO A 167 -7.69 10.68 10.43
N LEU A 168 -6.58 10.33 11.08
CA LEU A 168 -6.56 9.42 12.22
C LEU A 168 -7.07 10.15 13.47
N GLY A 169 -7.92 9.49 14.26
CA GLY A 169 -8.61 10.14 15.39
C GLY A 169 -7.70 10.67 16.50
N PHE A 170 -6.45 10.20 16.56
CA PHE A 170 -5.43 10.66 17.50
C PHE A 170 -4.56 11.81 16.96
N HIS A 171 -4.85 12.30 15.75
CA HIS A 171 -4.22 13.48 15.15
C HIS A 171 -5.23 14.64 15.12
N GLU A 172 -5.11 15.55 16.09
CA GLU A 172 -6.11 16.61 16.34
C GLU A 172 -6.37 17.54 15.15
N LYS A 173 -5.34 17.84 14.34
CA LYS A 173 -5.39 18.73 13.17
C LYS A 173 -5.58 17.98 11.85
N ALA A 174 -5.64 16.64 11.82
CA ALA A 174 -5.68 15.89 10.57
C ALA A 174 -6.87 16.26 9.68
N LYS A 175 -8.08 16.41 10.26
CA LYS A 175 -9.27 16.85 9.53
C LYS A 175 -9.15 18.30 9.04
N LEU A 176 -8.55 19.17 9.84
CA LEU A 176 -8.31 20.56 9.47
C LEU A 176 -7.35 20.65 8.27
N TYR A 177 -6.22 19.94 8.32
CA TYR A 177 -5.25 19.89 7.23
C TYR A 177 -5.83 19.29 5.94
N ALA A 178 -6.62 18.21 6.05
CA ALA A 178 -7.36 17.68 4.91
C ALA A 178 -8.32 18.72 4.31
N SER A 179 -9.04 19.47 5.16
CA SER A 179 -9.96 20.52 4.71
C SER A 179 -9.24 21.70 4.04
N ILE A 180 -8.06 22.08 4.55
CA ILE A 180 -7.20 23.11 3.97
C ILE A 180 -6.71 22.69 2.58
N LEU A 181 -6.35 21.42 2.39
CA LEU A 181 -6.00 20.90 1.06
C LEU A 181 -7.18 21.05 0.09
N GLU A 182 -8.35 20.53 0.47
CA GLU A 182 -9.54 20.54 -0.40
C GLU A 182 -9.93 21.96 -0.81
N VAL A 183 -10.03 22.87 0.16
CA VAL A 183 -10.37 24.27 -0.12
C VAL A 183 -9.28 24.97 -0.93
N GLY A 184 -8.01 24.66 -0.68
CA GLY A 184 -6.90 25.14 -1.49
C GLY A 184 -7.07 24.74 -2.96
N LEU A 185 -7.32 23.45 -3.21
CA LEU A 185 -7.51 22.91 -4.56
C LEU A 185 -8.74 23.50 -5.26
N ASP A 186 -9.85 23.69 -4.54
CA ASP A 186 -11.04 24.40 -5.06
C ASP A 186 -10.75 25.84 -5.46
N MET A 187 -9.74 26.46 -4.84
CA MET A 187 -9.24 27.80 -5.17
C MET A 187 -8.06 27.79 -6.16
N GLY A 188 -7.68 26.62 -6.69
CA GLY A 188 -6.58 26.47 -7.63
C GLY A 188 -5.18 26.52 -7.02
N ILE A 189 -5.05 26.34 -5.70
CA ILE A 189 -3.77 26.37 -4.97
C ILE A 189 -3.52 25.01 -4.31
N ASN A 190 -2.43 24.35 -4.66
CA ASN A 190 -2.07 23.11 -4.00
C ASN A 190 -1.17 23.36 -2.78
N PHE A 191 -1.70 23.12 -1.59
CA PHE A 191 -0.97 23.23 -0.32
C PHE A 191 -0.34 21.91 0.16
N SER A 192 -0.37 20.82 -0.61
CA SER A 192 0.06 19.49 -0.15
C SER A 192 1.47 19.48 0.43
N ASP A 193 2.44 20.08 -0.26
CA ASP A 193 3.84 20.12 0.17
C ASP A 193 3.99 20.90 1.49
N GLU A 194 3.29 22.04 1.61
CA GLU A 194 3.30 22.86 2.82
C GLU A 194 2.64 22.15 4.00
N LEU A 195 1.53 21.45 3.75
CA LEU A 195 0.83 20.67 4.76
C LEU A 195 1.68 19.51 5.28
N TYR A 196 2.38 18.78 4.41
CA TYR A 196 3.35 17.75 4.85
C TYR A 196 4.58 18.35 5.54
N ALA A 197 4.93 19.60 5.26
CA ALA A 197 6.06 20.30 5.89
C ALA A 197 5.71 20.93 7.25
N THR A 198 4.44 20.93 7.67
CA THR A 198 4.04 21.34 9.03
C THR A 198 4.80 20.57 10.10
N ASP A 199 5.00 21.19 11.26
CA ASP A 199 5.74 20.62 12.38
C ASP A 199 4.93 20.68 13.69
N GLU A 200 5.52 20.18 14.77
CA GLU A 200 4.90 20.17 16.10
C GLU A 200 4.53 21.59 16.58
N LYS A 201 5.28 22.62 16.17
CA LYS A 201 4.97 24.00 16.54
C LYS A 201 3.66 24.44 15.90
N THR A 202 3.48 24.11 14.61
CA THR A 202 2.26 24.41 13.87
C THR A 202 1.08 23.60 14.42
N ASP A 203 1.29 22.32 14.72
CA ASP A 203 0.25 21.43 15.26
C ASP A 203 -0.27 21.87 16.63
N LYS A 204 0.54 22.60 17.41
CA LYS A 204 0.18 23.19 18.71
C LYS A 204 -0.57 24.52 18.61
N MET A 205 -0.70 25.09 17.41
CA MET A 205 -1.45 26.35 17.22
C MET A 205 -2.96 26.11 17.31
N SER A 206 -3.72 27.20 17.52
CA SER A 206 -5.17 27.12 17.37
C SER A 206 -5.56 26.90 15.91
N ASP A 207 -6.73 26.32 15.68
CA ASP A 207 -7.23 26.06 14.33
C ASP A 207 -7.34 27.37 13.53
N GLU A 208 -7.79 28.45 14.16
CA GLU A 208 -7.89 29.77 13.52
C GLU A 208 -6.53 30.29 13.07
N ALA A 209 -5.48 30.10 13.89
CA ALA A 209 -4.15 30.57 13.56
C ALA A 209 -3.54 29.78 12.39
N ILE A 210 -3.79 28.46 12.34
CA ILE A 210 -3.43 27.61 11.20
C ILE A 210 -4.18 28.07 9.94
N ILE A 211 -5.50 28.22 10.03
CA ILE A 211 -6.34 28.69 8.92
C ILE A 211 -5.84 30.03 8.39
N ASP A 212 -5.46 30.95 9.28
CA ASP A 212 -4.91 32.25 8.91
C ASP A 212 -3.61 32.16 8.12
N ILE A 213 -2.73 31.19 8.42
CA ILE A 213 -1.49 30.97 7.68
C ILE A 213 -1.80 30.64 6.21
N PHE A 214 -2.70 29.69 5.97
CA PHE A 214 -3.04 29.26 4.61
C PHE A 214 -3.94 30.28 3.88
N ALA A 215 -4.90 30.88 4.58
CA ALA A 215 -5.79 31.89 4.00
C ALA A 215 -5.00 33.09 3.42
N LYS A 216 -3.96 33.56 4.12
CA LYS A 216 -3.10 34.67 3.68
C LYS A 216 -2.30 34.38 2.40
N LYS A 217 -2.14 33.10 2.04
CA LYS A 217 -1.46 32.67 0.81
C LYS A 217 -2.41 32.60 -0.39
N THR A 218 -3.71 32.83 -0.17
CA THR A 218 -4.72 32.87 -1.23
C THR A 218 -4.98 34.30 -1.70
N ASN A 219 -5.52 34.43 -2.91
CA ASN A 219 -5.96 35.72 -3.44
C ASN A 219 -7.22 36.28 -2.74
N ASP A 220 -7.95 35.45 -1.99
CA ASP A 220 -9.14 35.85 -1.23
C ASP A 220 -9.21 35.11 0.13
N PRO A 221 -8.52 35.63 1.17
CA PRO A 221 -8.51 35.00 2.49
C PRO A 221 -9.88 34.88 3.14
N LYS A 222 -10.84 35.75 2.80
CA LYS A 222 -12.20 35.70 3.35
C LYS A 222 -12.96 34.53 2.76
N LYS A 223 -12.93 34.38 1.44
CA LYS A 223 -13.55 33.25 0.73
C LYS A 223 -12.95 31.91 1.16
N PHE A 224 -11.63 31.83 1.33
CA PHE A 224 -10.98 30.61 1.84
C PHE A 224 -11.57 30.16 3.19
N LYS A 225 -11.69 31.10 4.14
CA LYS A 225 -12.28 30.83 5.47
C LYS A 225 -13.76 30.48 5.41
N GLU A 226 -14.50 31.03 4.44
CA GLU A 226 -15.91 30.69 4.22
C GLU A 226 -16.06 29.26 3.68
N LEU A 227 -15.26 28.90 2.66
CA LEU A 227 -15.26 27.56 2.07
C LEU A 227 -14.89 26.47 3.10
N LEU A 228 -13.97 26.75 4.02
CA LEU A 228 -13.64 25.82 5.12
C LEU A 228 -14.82 25.49 6.04
N LYS A 229 -15.84 26.35 6.10
CA LYS A 229 -17.06 26.10 6.89
C LYS A 229 -18.08 25.27 6.11
N ASN A 230 -17.85 24.99 4.83
CA ASN A 230 -18.78 24.24 4.02
C ASN A 230 -18.82 22.77 4.47
N PRO A 231 -19.98 22.25 4.91
CA PRO A 231 -20.08 20.85 5.34
C PRO A 231 -19.75 19.83 4.24
N SER A 232 -19.81 20.21 2.96
CA SER A 232 -19.44 19.30 1.86
C SER A 232 -17.97 18.91 1.88
N ILE A 233 -17.08 19.79 2.37
CA ILE A 233 -15.64 19.51 2.47
C ILE A 233 -15.40 18.37 3.45
N LEU A 234 -15.95 18.49 4.67
CA LEU A 234 -15.90 17.41 5.66
C LEU A 234 -16.64 16.15 5.18
N GLY A 235 -17.74 16.32 4.46
CA GLY A 235 -18.47 15.20 3.83
C GLY A 235 -17.58 14.38 2.89
N LYS A 236 -16.83 15.05 2.00
CA LYS A 236 -15.87 14.40 1.09
C LYS A 236 -14.77 13.67 1.86
N ILE A 237 -14.15 14.32 2.85
CA ILE A 237 -13.09 13.74 3.68
C ILE A 237 -13.59 12.48 4.41
N ASN A 238 -14.77 12.55 5.03
CA ASN A 238 -15.35 11.40 5.74
C ASN A 238 -15.72 10.25 4.79
N ALA A 239 -16.18 10.56 3.57
CA ALA A 239 -16.48 9.54 2.57
C ALA A 239 -15.21 8.80 2.11
N GLN A 240 -14.10 9.53 1.90
CA GLN A 240 -12.81 8.92 1.59
C GLN A 240 -12.26 8.09 2.76
N ALA A 241 -12.38 8.57 4.00
CA ALA A 241 -11.97 7.82 5.18
C ALA A 241 -12.78 6.53 5.35
N LYS A 242 -14.10 6.58 5.06
CA LYS A 242 -14.94 5.38 5.04
C LYS A 242 -14.48 4.40 3.95
N MET A 243 -14.19 4.89 2.74
CA MET A 243 -13.69 4.05 1.65
C MET A 243 -12.38 3.35 2.05
N ALA A 244 -11.46 4.05 2.70
CA ALA A 244 -10.24 3.44 3.23
C ALA A 244 -10.56 2.32 4.24
N GLY A 245 -11.50 2.55 5.15
CA GLY A 245 -11.96 1.55 6.10
C GLY A 245 -12.63 0.34 5.45
N ASP A 246 -13.44 0.55 4.39
CA ASP A 246 -14.07 -0.52 3.61
C ASP A 246 -13.03 -1.37 2.85
N LEU A 247 -11.87 -0.78 2.50
CA LEU A 247 -10.69 -1.47 1.96
C LEU A 247 -9.84 -2.16 3.05
N GLY A 248 -10.25 -2.13 4.32
CA GLY A 248 -9.50 -2.69 5.45
C GLY A 248 -8.29 -1.86 5.89
N ILE A 249 -8.15 -0.63 5.40
CA ILE A 249 -7.02 0.25 5.72
C ILE A 249 -7.28 0.92 7.06
N THR A 250 -6.45 0.57 8.05
CA THR A 250 -6.58 1.08 9.43
C THR A 250 -5.44 2.02 9.83
N GLY A 251 -4.50 2.28 8.93
CA GLY A 251 -3.34 3.13 9.18
C GLY A 251 -2.78 3.75 7.91
N THR A 252 -1.89 4.73 8.08
CA THR A 252 -1.30 5.51 6.99
C THR A 252 0.23 5.52 7.08
N PRO A 253 0.96 5.60 5.95
CA PRO A 253 0.45 5.65 4.58
C PRO A 253 0.08 4.25 4.05
N GLN A 254 -0.88 4.20 3.15
CA GLN A 254 -1.08 3.09 2.21
C GLN A 254 -1.01 3.70 0.80
N ILE A 255 -0.16 3.17 -0.07
CA ILE A 255 0.04 3.72 -1.42
C ILE A 255 -0.31 2.66 -2.45
N TYR A 256 -0.92 3.08 -3.56
CA TYR A 256 -1.21 2.24 -4.71
C TYR A 256 -0.48 2.79 -5.92
N PHE A 257 0.35 1.96 -6.54
CA PHE A 257 1.10 2.27 -7.77
C PHE A 257 0.45 1.51 -8.93
N ASP A 258 -0.27 2.20 -9.81
CA ASP A 258 -1.12 1.59 -10.86
C ASP A 258 -2.02 0.45 -10.31
N GLY A 259 -2.63 0.72 -9.15
CA GLY A 259 -3.50 -0.20 -8.42
C GLY A 259 -2.78 -1.23 -7.54
N LYS A 260 -1.44 -1.35 -7.60
CA LYS A 260 -0.69 -2.29 -6.74
C LYS A 260 -0.41 -1.69 -5.34
N PRO A 261 -0.83 -2.34 -4.24
CA PRO A 261 -0.70 -1.80 -2.90
C PRO A 261 0.73 -1.93 -2.34
N VAL A 262 1.19 -0.89 -1.65
CA VAL A 262 2.36 -0.88 -0.77
C VAL A 262 1.98 -0.20 0.55
N GLY A 263 2.00 -0.99 1.63
CA GLY A 263 1.67 -0.51 2.96
C GLY A 263 2.86 0.08 3.71
N GLY A 264 2.61 1.20 4.40
CA GLY A 264 3.60 1.89 5.22
C GLY A 264 4.68 2.62 4.41
N PHE A 265 5.66 3.17 5.13
CA PHE A 265 6.82 3.84 4.51
C PHE A 265 7.99 2.85 4.38
N LYS A 266 8.08 2.18 3.23
CA LYS A 266 9.14 1.22 2.89
C LYS A 266 9.84 1.67 1.61
N GLN A 267 10.99 2.33 1.75
CA GLN A 267 11.69 2.97 0.62
C GLN A 267 12.03 2.00 -0.52
N SER A 268 12.52 0.79 -0.19
CA SER A 268 12.82 -0.25 -1.17
C SER A 268 11.59 -0.67 -1.97
N MET A 269 10.43 -0.76 -1.33
CA MET A 269 9.17 -1.12 -2.00
C MET A 269 8.65 0.02 -2.89
N TYR A 270 8.88 1.27 -2.52
CA TYR A 270 8.49 2.41 -3.37
C TYR A 270 9.38 2.46 -4.62
N ILE A 271 10.69 2.22 -4.45
CA ILE A 271 11.63 2.08 -5.57
C ILE A 271 11.17 0.95 -6.51
N LEU A 272 10.91 -0.25 -5.96
CA LEU A 272 10.44 -1.39 -6.73
C LEU A 272 9.16 -1.07 -7.51
N ALA A 273 8.17 -0.46 -6.83
CA ALA A 273 6.91 -0.12 -7.45
C ALA A 273 7.07 0.92 -8.56
N LEU A 274 7.82 2.00 -8.33
CA LEU A 274 8.10 3.03 -9.33
C LEU A 274 8.92 2.49 -10.52
N ASP A 275 9.83 1.54 -10.28
CA ASP A 275 10.59 0.91 -11.37
C ASP A 275 9.72 -0.02 -12.22
N SER A 276 8.63 -0.56 -11.68
CA SER A 276 7.63 -1.33 -12.43
C SER A 276 6.69 -0.47 -13.30
N MET A 277 6.70 0.86 -13.11
CA MET A 277 5.87 1.83 -13.84
C MET A 277 6.62 2.43 -15.05
N LYS A 278 7.71 1.83 -15.52
CA LYS A 278 8.47 2.34 -16.68
C LYS A 278 7.90 1.80 -17.99
#